data_AF-A0A3L7ZDW6-F1
#
_entry.id   AF-A0A3L7ZDW6-F1
#
_cell.length_a   1.000
_cell.length_b   1.000
_cell.length_c   1.000
_cell.angle_alpha   90.00
_cell.angle_beta   90.00
_cell.angle_gamma   90.00
#
_symmetry.space_group_name_H-M   'P 1'
#
loop_
_entity.id
_entity.type
_entity.pdbx_description
1 polymer ?
#
loop_
_entity_poly.entity_id
_entity_poly.type
_entity_poly.pdbx_seq_one_letter_code
_entity_poly.pdbx_strand_id
1 'polypeptide(L)'
;MCKEVYITYFDLLGFKKFIEKNDEKHIDTRMGHIFRDIESSLTLNNMKHSSIDPNIVIPDLAQAKVNCVNISDTIIYWTKDSSIDSLYNLFLVSFLYNQCCNLDNFPVRGCLTKGSLGHVMGSFRSTNSSLYAVQCPYGKGLVKAHEKAESQEWAGTVIDQDVINDLKNSQYSKSFETYCLQYNVPYKNENTVSQEYAFKLIKEINNEVHLSNLKHCVKSRFSADNKPVNNESVKRKIDNTCDFLDYCYKKQNQKSED
;
A
#
# COMPACT_ATOMS: atom_id res chain seq x y z
N MET A 1 3.80 -1.12 -25.85
CA MET A 1 2.34 -1.14 -26.07
C MET A 1 1.67 -1.31 -24.71
N CYS A 2 0.66 -0.51 -24.39
CA CYS A 2 -0.08 -0.65 -23.13
C CYS A 2 -0.87 -1.96 -23.14
N LYS A 3 -0.88 -2.67 -22.01
CA LYS A 3 -1.65 -3.89 -21.79
C LYS A 3 -2.59 -3.68 -20.63
N GLU A 4 -3.71 -4.41 -20.62
CA GLU A 4 -4.58 -4.46 -19.46
C GLU A 4 -3.92 -5.32 -18.37
N VAL A 5 -3.77 -4.75 -17.18
CA VAL A 5 -3.12 -5.36 -16.02
C VAL A 5 -3.83 -4.90 -14.75
N TYR A 6 -3.49 -5.52 -13.63
CA TYR A 6 -3.87 -5.02 -12.31
C TYR A 6 -2.73 -4.16 -11.76
N ILE A 7 -3.10 -3.09 -11.07
CA ILE A 7 -2.20 -2.03 -10.62
C ILE A 7 -2.57 -1.68 -9.18
N THR A 8 -1.58 -1.60 -8.30
CA THR A 8 -1.75 -0.95 -7.00
C THR A 8 -0.89 0.29 -6.94
N TYR A 9 -1.50 1.40 -6.59
CA TYR A 9 -0.83 2.67 -6.33
C TYR A 9 -0.82 2.94 -4.83
N PHE A 10 0.30 3.40 -4.30
CA PHE A 10 0.42 3.92 -2.94
C PHE A 10 1.11 5.29 -2.94
N ASP A 11 0.67 6.13 -2.02
CA ASP A 11 1.23 7.44 -1.71
C ASP A 11 1.60 7.52 -0.21
N LEU A 12 2.84 7.90 0.08
CA LEU A 12 3.39 8.06 1.42
C LEU A 12 2.94 9.39 2.05
N LEU A 13 2.08 9.32 3.05
CA LEU A 13 1.44 10.48 3.66
C LEU A 13 2.43 11.34 4.45
N GLY A 14 2.64 12.58 3.99
CA GLY A 14 3.51 13.55 4.63
C GLY A 14 4.99 13.41 4.27
N PHE A 15 5.31 12.67 3.20
CA PHE A 15 6.68 12.45 2.73
C PHE A 15 7.48 13.75 2.52
N LYS A 16 6.89 14.74 1.83
CA LYS A 16 7.53 16.06 1.66
C LYS A 16 7.99 16.68 2.98
N LYS A 17 7.14 16.63 4.01
CA LYS A 17 7.48 17.19 5.33
C LYS A 17 8.51 16.36 6.08
N PHE A 18 8.53 15.05 5.86
CA PHE A 18 9.60 14.19 6.33
C PHE A 18 10.95 14.59 5.71
N ILE A 19 11.02 14.78 4.39
CA ILE A 19 12.26 15.20 3.71
C ILE A 19 12.72 16.60 4.18
N GLU A 20 11.81 17.57 4.28
CA GLU A 20 12.16 18.96 4.63
C GLU A 20 12.62 19.14 6.09
N LYS A 21 12.30 18.21 7.00
CA LYS A 21 12.44 18.41 8.46
C LYS A 21 13.40 17.46 9.16
N ASN A 22 14.06 16.57 8.42
CA ASN A 22 15.01 15.63 8.99
C ASN A 22 16.37 15.75 8.29
N ASP A 23 17.43 15.33 8.98
CA ASP A 23 18.76 15.26 8.40
C ASP A 23 18.91 14.07 7.43
N GLU A 24 19.94 14.12 6.60
CA GLU A 24 20.21 13.11 5.57
C GLU A 24 20.34 11.69 6.15
N LYS A 25 20.99 11.54 7.32
CA LYS A 25 21.19 10.23 7.95
C LYS A 25 19.86 9.61 8.39
N HIS A 26 18.98 10.41 8.98
CA HIS A 26 17.65 9.97 9.37
C HIS A 26 16.81 9.64 8.13
N ILE A 27 16.89 10.47 7.08
CA ILE A 27 16.21 10.21 5.81
C ILE A 27 16.66 8.87 5.21
N ASP A 28 17.96 8.64 5.09
CA ASP A 28 18.53 7.40 4.53
C ASP A 28 18.07 6.16 5.33
N THR A 29 18.10 6.27 6.66
CA THR A 29 17.65 5.19 7.55
C THR A 29 16.16 4.88 7.34
N ARG A 30 15.31 5.92 7.26
CA ARG A 30 13.87 5.74 7.07
C ARG A 30 13.53 5.24 5.67
N MET A 31 14.23 5.68 4.63
CA MET A 31 14.10 5.13 3.29
C MET A 31 14.48 3.65 3.24
N GLY A 32 15.55 3.25 3.93
CA GLY A 32 15.92 1.83 4.07
C GLY A 32 14.80 0.98 4.69
N HIS A 33 14.08 1.50 5.69
CA HIS A 33 12.92 0.82 6.25
C HIS A 33 11.75 0.71 5.26
N ILE A 34 11.48 1.76 4.48
CA ILE A 34 10.45 1.73 3.43
C ILE A 34 10.81 0.70 2.36
N PHE A 35 12.07 0.65 1.92
CA PHE A 35 12.53 -0.34 0.94
C PHE A 35 12.39 -1.76 1.47
N ARG A 36 12.78 -2.00 2.72
CA ARG A 36 12.58 -3.31 3.35
C ARG A 36 11.12 -3.74 3.33
N ASP A 37 10.18 -2.84 3.64
CA ASP A 37 8.76 -3.18 3.66
C ASP A 37 8.22 -3.44 2.23
N ILE A 38 8.71 -2.71 1.22
CA ILE A 38 8.43 -2.99 -0.20
C ILE A 38 8.93 -4.39 -0.54
N GLU A 39 10.19 -4.70 -0.26
CA GLU A 39 10.82 -5.98 -0.58
C GLU A 39 10.13 -7.16 0.14
N SER A 40 9.89 -7.03 1.45
CA SER A 40 9.15 -8.01 2.24
C SER A 40 7.74 -8.26 1.69
N SER A 41 7.04 -7.21 1.25
CA SER A 41 5.70 -7.38 0.65
C SER A 41 5.77 -8.10 -0.70
N LEU A 42 6.74 -7.75 -1.58
CA LEU A 42 6.92 -8.36 -2.90
C LEU A 42 7.22 -9.85 -2.85
N THR A 43 7.90 -10.29 -1.79
CA THR A 43 8.23 -11.71 -1.57
C THR A 43 7.20 -12.45 -0.72
N LEU A 44 6.14 -11.76 -0.28
CA LEU A 44 5.17 -12.27 0.69
C LEU A 44 5.84 -12.80 1.97
N ASN A 45 6.84 -12.05 2.46
CA ASN A 45 7.71 -12.40 3.59
C ASN A 45 8.52 -13.69 3.39
N ASN A 46 8.75 -14.11 2.14
CA ASN A 46 9.74 -15.14 1.87
C ASN A 46 11.14 -14.55 2.05
N MET A 47 11.96 -15.21 2.86
CA MET A 47 13.27 -14.75 3.30
C MET A 47 14.36 -15.76 2.89
N LYS A 48 15.56 -15.24 2.67
CA LYS A 48 16.78 -16.02 2.45
C LYS A 48 17.95 -15.43 3.24
N HIS A 49 19.01 -16.20 3.40
CA HIS A 49 20.28 -15.68 3.91
C HIS A 49 20.93 -14.79 2.85
N SER A 50 21.52 -13.69 3.30
CA SER A 50 22.29 -12.78 2.44
C SER A 50 23.53 -13.47 1.90
N SER A 51 23.87 -13.19 0.64
CA SER A 51 25.12 -13.66 0.03
C SER A 51 26.36 -12.91 0.54
N ILE A 52 26.17 -11.77 1.22
CA ILE A 52 27.25 -10.94 1.77
C ILE A 52 27.60 -11.39 3.20
N ASP A 53 26.58 -11.62 4.03
CA ASP A 53 26.73 -12.11 5.40
C ASP A 53 25.64 -13.17 5.69
N PRO A 54 26.01 -14.44 5.85
CA PRO A 54 25.06 -15.51 6.14
C PRO A 54 24.24 -15.32 7.42
N ASN A 55 24.67 -14.47 8.37
CA ASN A 55 23.89 -14.19 9.59
C ASN A 55 22.76 -13.19 9.36
N ILE A 56 22.74 -12.52 8.20
CA ILE A 56 21.70 -11.56 7.83
C ILE A 56 20.65 -12.26 6.98
N VAL A 57 19.39 -12.13 7.39
CA VAL A 57 18.22 -12.67 6.68
C VAL A 57 17.53 -11.51 5.94
N ILE A 58 17.35 -11.66 4.63
CA ILE A 58 16.80 -10.65 3.72
C ILE A 58 15.64 -11.21 2.89
N PRO A 59 14.72 -10.37 2.37
CA PRO A 59 13.68 -10.83 1.46
C PRO A 59 14.25 -11.50 0.19
N ASP A 60 13.69 -12.64 -0.22
CA ASP A 60 14.11 -13.31 -1.46
C ASP A 60 13.43 -12.72 -2.70
N LEU A 61 13.96 -11.59 -3.20
CA LEU A 61 13.43 -10.90 -4.39
C LEU A 61 13.40 -11.76 -5.66
N ALA A 62 14.14 -12.88 -5.73
CA ALA A 62 14.04 -13.82 -6.84
C ALA A 62 12.65 -14.49 -6.93
N GLN A 63 11.88 -14.47 -5.84
CA GLN A 63 10.51 -15.01 -5.76
C GLN A 63 9.44 -13.96 -6.07
N ALA A 64 9.80 -12.69 -6.29
CA ALA A 64 8.83 -11.63 -6.58
C ALA A 64 8.09 -11.91 -7.89
N LYS A 65 6.75 -11.88 -7.84
CA LYS A 65 5.87 -12.15 -9.00
C LYS A 65 5.16 -10.90 -9.53
N VAL A 66 5.40 -9.76 -8.87
CA VAL A 66 4.79 -8.46 -9.14
C VAL A 66 5.88 -7.48 -9.50
N ASN A 67 5.63 -6.66 -10.53
CA ASN A 67 6.53 -5.59 -10.89
C ASN A 67 6.36 -4.43 -9.90
N CYS A 68 7.45 -3.72 -9.61
CA CYS A 68 7.46 -2.59 -8.69
C CYS A 68 8.26 -1.43 -9.30
N VAL A 69 7.78 -0.22 -9.08
CA VAL A 69 8.63 0.97 -9.09
C VAL A 69 8.31 1.82 -7.86
N ASN A 70 9.35 2.34 -7.22
CA ASN A 70 9.23 3.40 -6.23
C ASN A 70 9.87 4.67 -6.81
N ILE A 71 9.12 5.77 -6.76
CA ILE A 71 9.57 7.10 -7.16
C ILE A 71 9.16 8.05 -6.04
N SER A 72 10.12 8.48 -5.23
CA SER A 72 9.87 9.37 -4.09
C SER A 72 8.80 8.79 -3.14
N ASP A 73 7.71 9.52 -2.91
CA ASP A 73 6.56 9.14 -2.09
C ASP A 73 5.62 8.12 -2.74
N THR A 74 5.82 7.82 -4.02
CA THR A 74 4.91 7.00 -4.80
C THR A 74 5.46 5.58 -4.98
N ILE A 75 4.64 4.57 -4.71
CA ILE A 75 4.94 3.15 -4.97
C ILE A 75 3.87 2.61 -5.92
N ILE A 76 4.30 1.97 -7.00
CA ILE A 76 3.41 1.37 -7.99
C ILE A 76 3.78 -0.10 -8.14
N TYR A 77 2.80 -0.96 -7.87
CA TYR A 77 2.84 -2.38 -8.17
C TYR A 77 1.98 -2.69 -9.39
N TRP A 78 2.41 -3.60 -10.25
CA TRP A 78 1.55 -4.10 -11.32
C TRP A 78 1.86 -5.52 -11.74
N THR A 79 0.84 -6.21 -12.25
CA THR A 79 0.97 -7.59 -12.72
C THR A 79 1.63 -7.67 -14.09
N LYS A 80 2.25 -8.81 -14.39
CA LYS A 80 2.81 -9.10 -15.73
C LYS A 80 1.73 -9.36 -16.79
N ASP A 81 0.55 -9.81 -16.36
CA ASP A 81 -0.61 -10.19 -17.16
C ASP A 81 -1.92 -9.95 -16.38
N SER A 82 -3.05 -10.21 -17.02
CA SER A 82 -4.39 -10.05 -16.43
C SER A 82 -4.96 -11.36 -15.85
N SER A 83 -4.12 -12.38 -15.59
CA SER A 83 -4.59 -13.63 -15.00
C SER A 83 -5.04 -13.47 -13.54
N ILE A 84 -5.96 -14.32 -13.12
CA ILE A 84 -6.47 -14.34 -11.74
C ILE A 84 -5.38 -14.66 -10.71
N ASP A 85 -4.42 -15.52 -11.04
CA ASP A 85 -3.30 -15.84 -10.13
C ASP A 85 -2.36 -14.64 -9.95
N SER A 86 -2.08 -13.91 -11.04
CA SER A 86 -1.34 -12.65 -10.97
C SER A 86 -2.08 -11.61 -10.13
N LEU A 87 -3.40 -11.49 -10.29
CA LEU A 87 -4.24 -10.60 -9.47
C LEU A 87 -4.15 -10.97 -8.00
N TYR A 88 -4.34 -12.25 -7.65
CA TYR A 88 -4.34 -12.68 -6.26
C TYR A 88 -2.96 -12.50 -5.62
N ASN A 89 -1.87 -12.69 -6.35
CA ASN A 89 -0.55 -12.36 -5.86
C ASN A 89 -0.41 -10.86 -5.57
N LEU A 90 -0.81 -9.98 -6.51
CA LEU A 90 -0.81 -8.54 -6.30
C LEU A 90 -1.68 -8.13 -5.10
N PHE A 91 -2.84 -8.76 -4.93
CA PHE A 91 -3.74 -8.52 -3.79
C PHE A 91 -3.05 -8.80 -2.45
N LEU A 92 -2.36 -9.94 -2.33
CA LEU A 92 -1.63 -10.29 -1.10
C LEU A 92 -0.43 -9.35 -0.85
N VAL A 93 0.35 -9.05 -1.89
CA VAL A 93 1.47 -8.08 -1.82
C VAL A 93 0.95 -6.72 -1.33
N SER A 94 -0.15 -6.24 -1.91
CA SER A 94 -0.75 -4.95 -1.60
C SER A 94 -1.31 -4.90 -0.19
N PHE A 95 -1.97 -5.98 0.26
CA PHE A 95 -2.44 -6.10 1.64
C PHE A 95 -1.29 -6.03 2.64
N LEU A 96 -0.22 -6.80 2.42
CA LEU A 96 0.95 -6.82 3.32
C LEU A 96 1.61 -5.45 3.39
N TYR A 97 1.82 -4.79 2.24
CA TYR A 97 2.41 -3.46 2.21
C TYR A 97 1.53 -2.43 2.96
N ASN A 98 0.21 -2.45 2.70
CA ASN A 98 -0.77 -1.61 3.39
C ASN A 98 -0.71 -1.80 4.92
N GLN A 99 -0.66 -3.05 5.38
CA GLN A 99 -0.56 -3.39 6.80
C GLN A 99 0.73 -2.86 7.44
N CYS A 100 1.89 -3.24 6.89
CA CYS A 100 3.20 -2.87 7.44
C CYS A 100 3.37 -1.35 7.52
N CYS A 101 2.97 -0.64 6.45
CA CYS A 101 3.10 0.81 6.40
C CYS A 101 2.21 1.53 7.42
N ASN A 102 0.93 1.15 7.49
CA ASN A 102 -0.05 1.88 8.30
C ASN A 102 0.01 1.57 9.80
N LEU A 103 0.55 0.41 10.18
CA LEU A 103 0.71 0.04 11.59
C LEU A 103 2.14 0.24 12.10
N ASP A 104 3.16 -0.09 11.30
CA ASP A 104 4.53 -0.23 11.81
C ASP A 104 5.49 0.82 11.27
N ASN A 105 5.25 1.39 10.09
CA ASN A 105 6.25 2.22 9.40
C ASN A 105 5.77 3.63 8.98
N PHE A 106 5.45 3.83 7.71
CA PHE A 106 5.14 5.15 7.16
C PHE A 106 3.71 5.12 6.61
N PRO A 107 2.77 5.95 7.11
CA PRO A 107 1.37 5.85 6.69
C PRO A 107 1.23 6.03 5.18
N VAL A 108 0.41 5.18 4.57
CA VAL A 108 0.12 5.17 3.13
C VAL A 108 -1.38 5.25 2.90
N ARG A 109 -1.73 5.88 1.77
CA ARG A 109 -3.03 5.67 1.12
C ARG A 109 -2.82 5.00 -0.23
N GLY A 110 -3.79 4.21 -0.67
CA GLY A 110 -3.63 3.48 -1.93
C GLY A 110 -4.92 3.08 -2.62
N CYS A 111 -4.76 2.56 -3.83
CA CYS A 111 -5.84 2.00 -4.64
C CYS A 111 -5.33 0.80 -5.45
N LEU A 112 -6.01 -0.34 -5.33
CA LEU A 112 -5.86 -1.50 -6.20
C LEU A 112 -6.94 -1.48 -7.29
N THR A 113 -6.52 -1.44 -8.56
CA THR A 113 -7.39 -1.32 -9.73
C THR A 113 -6.97 -2.22 -10.89
N LYS A 114 -7.82 -2.26 -11.92
CA LYS A 114 -7.56 -2.88 -13.23
C LYS A 114 -7.57 -1.78 -14.29
N GLY A 115 -6.61 -1.82 -15.21
CA GLY A 115 -6.58 -0.87 -16.30
C GLY A 115 -5.37 -1.00 -17.22
N SER A 116 -5.30 -0.13 -18.23
CA SER A 116 -4.20 -0.14 -19.20
C SER A 116 -2.93 0.48 -18.62
N LEU A 117 -1.82 -0.24 -18.76
CA LEU A 117 -0.49 0.20 -18.38
C LEU A 117 0.53 -0.19 -19.46
N GLY A 118 1.33 0.79 -19.88
CA GLY A 118 2.58 0.60 -20.59
C GLY A 118 3.75 0.85 -19.64
N HIS A 119 4.89 0.24 -19.94
CA HIS A 119 6.12 0.43 -19.17
C HIS A 119 7.30 0.51 -20.14
N VAL A 120 8.13 1.54 -19.98
CA VAL A 120 9.40 1.69 -20.69
C VAL A 120 10.53 1.67 -19.67
N MET A 121 11.47 0.76 -19.87
CA MET A 121 12.66 0.61 -19.04
C MET A 121 13.91 0.59 -19.92
N GLY A 122 14.97 1.23 -19.47
CA GLY A 122 16.27 1.18 -20.12
C GLY A 122 17.23 2.17 -19.49
N SER A 123 18.52 1.97 -19.76
CA SER A 123 19.53 2.95 -19.44
C SER A 123 20.54 3.05 -20.56
N PHE A 124 21.11 4.23 -20.72
CA PHE A 124 22.14 4.54 -21.70
C PHE A 124 23.19 5.40 -21.01
N ARG A 125 24.44 4.92 -21.02
CA ARG A 125 25.59 5.71 -20.56
C ARG A 125 26.25 6.34 -21.79
N SER A 126 26.29 7.66 -21.83
CA SER A 126 26.90 8.41 -22.92
C SER A 126 28.43 8.32 -22.89
N THR A 127 29.08 8.77 -23.97
CA THR A 127 30.54 8.79 -24.10
C THR A 127 31.23 9.68 -23.06
N ASN A 128 30.55 10.69 -22.52
CA ASN A 128 31.02 11.53 -21.42
C ASN A 128 30.59 11.02 -20.02
N SER A 129 30.22 9.75 -19.89
CA SER A 129 29.79 9.11 -18.63
C SER A 129 28.51 9.67 -17.99
N SER A 130 27.71 10.47 -18.69
CA SER A 130 26.37 10.85 -18.23
C SER A 130 25.40 9.66 -18.36
N LEU A 131 24.41 9.60 -17.46
CA LEU A 131 23.42 8.52 -17.41
C LEU A 131 22.04 9.03 -17.85
N TYR A 132 21.50 8.43 -18.90
CA TYR A 132 20.07 8.45 -19.17
C TYR A 132 19.48 7.14 -18.65
N ALA A 133 18.50 7.19 -17.76
CA ALA A 133 17.79 6.01 -17.28
C ALA A 133 16.29 6.31 -17.32
N VAL A 134 15.52 5.37 -17.85
CA VAL A 134 14.06 5.43 -17.92
C VAL A 134 13.49 4.24 -17.17
N GLN A 135 12.55 4.52 -16.27
CA GLN A 135 11.70 3.56 -15.58
C GLN A 135 10.33 4.23 -15.47
N CYS A 136 9.54 4.12 -16.54
CA CYS A 136 8.34 4.94 -16.70
C CYS A 136 7.11 4.05 -16.96
N PRO A 137 6.33 3.72 -15.91
CA PRO A 137 4.98 3.22 -16.09
C PRO A 137 4.06 4.38 -16.49
N TYR A 138 3.18 4.16 -17.47
CA TYR A 138 2.22 5.16 -17.93
C TYR A 138 0.96 4.47 -18.45
N GLY A 139 -0.20 5.11 -18.29
CA GLY A 139 -1.47 4.56 -18.80
C GLY A 139 -2.67 5.01 -17.99
N LYS A 140 -3.87 4.78 -18.53
CA LYS A 140 -5.12 5.22 -17.90
C LYS A 140 -5.39 4.49 -16.58
N GLY A 141 -4.93 3.24 -16.44
CA GLY A 141 -5.05 2.50 -15.20
C GLY A 141 -4.27 3.16 -14.05
N LEU A 142 -3.09 3.69 -14.33
CA LEU A 142 -2.27 4.39 -13.33
C LEU A 142 -2.91 5.72 -12.92
N VAL A 143 -3.45 6.49 -13.87
CA VAL A 143 -4.18 7.73 -13.58
C VAL A 143 -5.39 7.45 -12.68
N LYS A 144 -6.21 6.45 -13.02
CA LYS A 144 -7.36 6.01 -12.21
C LYS A 144 -6.94 5.66 -10.77
N ALA A 145 -5.87 4.89 -10.61
CA ALA A 145 -5.35 4.50 -9.29
C ALA A 145 -4.85 5.71 -8.49
N HIS A 146 -4.11 6.61 -9.13
CA HIS A 146 -3.61 7.83 -8.51
C HIS A 146 -4.74 8.74 -8.05
N GLU A 147 -5.69 9.08 -8.93
CA GLU A 147 -6.81 9.98 -8.60
C GLU A 147 -7.64 9.43 -7.43
N LYS A 148 -7.86 8.11 -7.40
CA LYS A 148 -8.61 7.45 -6.34
C LYS A 148 -7.85 7.30 -5.03
N ALA A 149 -6.54 7.11 -5.08
CA ALA A 149 -5.69 7.21 -3.89
C ALA A 149 -5.74 8.65 -3.35
N GLU A 150 -5.56 9.64 -4.23
CA GLU A 150 -5.47 11.05 -3.86
C GLU A 150 -6.76 11.63 -3.28
N SER A 151 -7.92 11.09 -3.66
CA SER A 151 -9.21 11.55 -3.15
C SER A 151 -9.49 11.10 -1.71
N GLN A 152 -8.75 10.14 -1.16
CA GLN A 152 -8.96 9.60 0.20
C GLN A 152 -8.47 10.56 1.29
N GLU A 153 -9.26 10.68 2.37
CA GLU A 153 -8.94 11.42 3.60
C GLU A 153 -8.64 10.49 4.78
N TRP A 154 -7.93 9.37 4.53
CA TRP A 154 -7.45 8.45 5.56
C TRP A 154 -6.19 7.71 5.09
N ALA A 155 -5.50 7.04 6.00
CA ALA A 155 -4.48 6.04 5.68
C ALA A 155 -5.14 4.66 5.54
N GLY A 156 -5.11 4.11 4.33
CA GLY A 156 -5.78 2.88 3.96
C GLY A 156 -5.77 2.68 2.45
N THR A 157 -6.19 1.50 1.99
CA THR A 157 -6.14 1.15 0.57
C THR A 157 -7.48 0.60 0.12
N VAL A 158 -8.06 1.25 -0.90
CA VAL A 158 -9.33 0.85 -1.51
C VAL A 158 -9.10 -0.10 -2.68
N ILE A 159 -10.13 -0.90 -2.98
CA ILE A 159 -10.11 -1.88 -4.05
C ILE A 159 -11.25 -1.57 -5.01
N ASP A 160 -10.92 -1.36 -6.27
CA ASP A 160 -11.90 -1.06 -7.31
C ASP A 160 -12.85 -2.22 -7.57
N GLN A 161 -14.07 -1.87 -7.96
CA GLN A 161 -15.15 -2.84 -8.21
C GLN A 161 -14.77 -3.89 -9.27
N ASP A 162 -14.03 -3.51 -10.32
CA ASP A 162 -13.57 -4.45 -11.35
C ASP A 162 -12.69 -5.55 -10.76
N VAL A 163 -11.81 -5.20 -9.83
CA VAL A 163 -10.94 -6.16 -9.12
C VAL A 163 -11.76 -7.06 -8.20
N ILE A 164 -12.73 -6.47 -7.49
CA ILE A 164 -13.62 -7.23 -6.61
C ILE A 164 -14.44 -8.25 -7.40
N ASN A 165 -14.95 -7.86 -8.58
CA ASN A 165 -15.70 -8.76 -9.45
C ASN A 165 -14.83 -9.94 -9.90
N ASP A 166 -13.59 -9.67 -10.33
CA ASP A 166 -12.66 -10.72 -10.75
C ASP A 166 -12.29 -11.67 -9.60
N LEU A 167 -12.05 -11.16 -8.39
CA LEU A 167 -11.74 -11.99 -7.21
C LEU A 167 -12.94 -12.83 -6.75
N LYS A 168 -14.14 -12.24 -6.68
CA LYS A 168 -15.35 -12.96 -6.23
C LYS A 168 -15.78 -14.07 -7.18
N ASN A 169 -15.48 -13.92 -8.47
CA ASN A 169 -15.79 -14.92 -9.50
C ASN A 169 -14.65 -15.95 -9.71
N SER A 170 -13.67 -15.99 -8.80
CA SER A 170 -12.49 -16.87 -8.91
C SER A 170 -12.43 -17.95 -7.82
N GLN A 171 -11.42 -18.82 -7.91
CA GLN A 171 -11.06 -19.78 -6.87
C GLN A 171 -10.68 -19.14 -5.53
N TYR A 172 -10.40 -17.83 -5.49
CA TYR A 172 -10.01 -17.07 -4.30
C TYR A 172 -11.17 -16.35 -3.60
N SER A 173 -12.41 -16.56 -4.05
CA SER A 173 -13.62 -15.94 -3.51
C SER A 173 -13.87 -16.17 -2.02
N LYS A 174 -13.29 -17.20 -1.40
CA LYS A 174 -13.39 -17.42 0.06
C LYS A 174 -12.30 -16.70 0.85
N SER A 175 -11.09 -16.56 0.29
CA SER A 175 -9.96 -15.98 1.01
C SER A 175 -9.99 -14.45 1.04
N PHE A 176 -10.66 -13.81 0.08
CA PHE A 176 -10.64 -12.34 -0.03
C PHE A 176 -11.26 -11.62 1.19
N GLU A 177 -12.31 -12.19 1.82
CA GLU A 177 -12.97 -11.60 3.01
C GLU A 177 -12.08 -11.58 4.27
N THR A 178 -11.04 -12.40 4.30
CA THR A 178 -10.05 -12.37 5.38
C THR A 178 -9.29 -11.03 5.38
N TYR A 179 -9.04 -10.47 4.20
CA TYR A 179 -8.12 -9.34 4.00
C TYR A 179 -8.81 -8.00 3.76
N CYS A 180 -10.07 -8.00 3.34
CA CYS A 180 -10.81 -6.77 3.04
C CYS A 180 -12.25 -6.83 3.54
N LEU A 181 -12.88 -5.67 3.62
CA LEU A 181 -14.30 -5.53 3.96
C LEU A 181 -14.90 -4.30 3.28
N GLN A 182 -16.23 -4.23 3.23
CA GLN A 182 -16.93 -3.03 2.76
C GLN A 182 -16.95 -1.96 3.85
N TYR A 183 -16.58 -0.73 3.48
CA TYR A 183 -16.52 0.41 4.37
C TYR A 183 -16.95 1.68 3.64
N ASN A 184 -17.50 2.64 4.39
CA ASN A 184 -17.80 3.99 3.89
C ASN A 184 -16.49 4.77 3.84
N VAL A 185 -15.80 4.71 2.71
CA VAL A 185 -14.47 5.32 2.57
C VAL A 185 -14.59 6.85 2.66
N PRO A 186 -13.82 7.52 3.53
CA PRO A 186 -13.85 8.97 3.64
C PRO A 186 -13.06 9.59 2.48
N TYR A 187 -13.78 10.19 1.54
CA TYR A 187 -13.21 10.96 0.43
C TYR A 187 -13.28 12.47 0.68
N LYS A 188 -12.40 13.24 0.04
CA LYS A 188 -12.37 14.71 0.10
C LYS A 188 -13.68 15.38 -0.34
N ASN A 189 -14.46 14.72 -1.20
CA ASN A 189 -15.76 15.20 -1.65
C ASN A 189 -16.87 14.51 -0.83
N GLU A 190 -17.44 15.26 0.11
CA GLU A 190 -18.44 14.78 1.09
C GLU A 190 -19.75 14.26 0.47
N ASN A 191 -20.01 14.53 -0.81
CA ASN A 191 -21.22 14.11 -1.52
C ASN A 191 -21.17 12.65 -2.03
N THR A 192 -20.05 11.96 -1.86
CA THR A 192 -19.86 10.58 -2.32
C THR A 192 -19.47 9.67 -1.15
N VAL A 193 -20.45 9.33 -0.32
CA VAL A 193 -20.32 8.17 0.57
C VAL A 193 -20.55 6.93 -0.28
N SER A 194 -19.48 6.34 -0.83
CA SER A 194 -19.52 5.06 -1.51
C SER A 194 -19.11 3.95 -0.54
N GLN A 195 -19.98 2.95 -0.37
CA GLN A 195 -19.55 1.68 0.22
C GLN A 195 -18.63 0.97 -0.74
N GLU A 196 -17.36 0.85 -0.36
CA GLU A 196 -16.33 0.25 -1.18
C GLU A 196 -15.53 -0.77 -0.38
N TYR A 197 -14.88 -1.68 -1.08
CA TYR A 197 -13.97 -2.61 -0.45
C TYR A 197 -12.67 -1.90 -0.11
N ALA A 198 -12.22 -2.05 1.13
CA ALA A 198 -10.92 -1.59 1.60
C ALA A 198 -10.16 -2.73 2.26
N PHE A 199 -8.83 -2.74 2.09
CA PHE A 199 -7.98 -3.64 2.86
C PHE A 199 -8.11 -3.32 4.35
N LYS A 200 -8.26 -4.37 5.15
CA LYS A 200 -8.08 -4.25 6.60
C LYS A 200 -6.64 -3.85 6.89
N LEU A 201 -6.40 -3.13 7.97
CA LEU A 201 -5.03 -2.83 8.41
C LEU A 201 -4.36 -4.03 9.08
N ILE A 202 -5.17 -4.96 9.59
CA ILE A 202 -4.75 -6.24 10.16
C ILE A 202 -5.85 -7.26 9.95
N LYS A 203 -5.51 -8.55 9.90
CA LYS A 203 -6.50 -9.63 9.66
C LYS A 203 -7.55 -9.71 10.76
N GLU A 204 -7.11 -9.64 12.01
CA GLU A 204 -7.93 -9.85 13.20
C GLU A 204 -7.52 -8.91 14.34
N ILE A 205 -8.50 -8.49 15.13
CA ILE A 205 -8.34 -7.65 16.31
C ILE A 205 -8.84 -8.46 17.52
N ASN A 206 -7.89 -9.01 18.27
CA ASN A 206 -8.14 -9.95 19.38
C ASN A 206 -9.05 -9.43 20.51
N ASN A 207 -8.91 -8.16 20.91
CA ASN A 207 -9.66 -7.56 22.02
C ASN A 207 -9.54 -6.02 22.00
N GLU A 208 -10.24 -5.35 22.92
CA GLU A 208 -10.23 -3.89 23.05
C GLU A 208 -8.84 -3.32 23.36
N VAL A 209 -8.01 -4.03 24.12
CA VAL A 209 -6.62 -3.62 24.41
C VAL A 209 -5.79 -3.63 23.13
N HIS A 210 -5.93 -4.68 22.31
CA HIS A 210 -5.28 -4.77 21.01
C HIS A 210 -5.76 -3.64 20.08
N LEU A 211 -7.07 -3.35 20.03
CA LEU A 211 -7.61 -2.21 19.27
C LEU A 211 -7.01 -0.87 19.72
N SER A 212 -6.92 -0.63 21.03
CA SER A 212 -6.34 0.58 21.59
C SER A 212 -4.86 0.73 21.18
N ASN A 213 -4.10 -0.36 21.25
CA ASN A 213 -2.70 -0.40 20.82
C ASN A 213 -2.57 -0.10 19.32
N LEU A 214 -3.43 -0.67 18.47
CA LEU A 214 -3.40 -0.40 17.03
C LEU A 214 -3.68 1.08 16.72
N LYS A 215 -4.65 1.70 17.40
CA LYS A 215 -4.91 3.15 17.25
C LYS A 215 -3.73 3.98 17.73
N HIS A 216 -3.07 3.57 18.80
CA HIS A 216 -1.84 4.22 19.26
C HIS A 216 -0.72 4.10 18.22
N CYS A 217 -0.53 2.93 17.62
CA CYS A 217 0.41 2.72 16.52
C CYS A 217 0.12 3.70 15.37
N VAL A 218 -1.10 3.75 14.86
CA VAL A 218 -1.53 4.70 13.81
C VAL A 218 -1.15 6.14 14.17
N LYS A 219 -1.57 6.62 15.34
CA LYS A 219 -1.26 7.98 15.82
C LYS A 219 0.24 8.24 15.84
N SER A 220 1.02 7.29 16.37
CA SER A 220 2.48 7.40 16.45
C SER A 220 3.13 7.50 15.07
N ARG A 221 2.66 6.75 14.06
CA ARG A 221 3.23 6.74 12.70
C ARG A 221 2.97 8.05 11.95
N PHE A 222 1.81 8.68 12.20
CA PHE A 222 1.52 10.02 11.65
C PHE A 222 2.38 11.11 12.30
N SER A 223 2.68 11.01 13.60
CA SER A 223 3.52 11.96 14.34
C SER A 223 5.02 11.73 14.25
N ALA A 224 5.45 10.59 13.70
CA ALA A 224 6.86 10.25 13.57
C ALA A 224 7.60 11.22 12.62
N ASP A 225 8.92 11.14 12.62
CA ASP A 225 9.79 11.77 11.62
C ASP A 225 9.61 13.31 11.53
N ASN A 226 9.41 13.99 12.66
CA ASN A 226 9.23 15.45 12.77
C ASN A 226 8.08 16.02 11.90
N LYS A 227 7.15 15.17 11.45
CA LYS A 227 6.00 15.56 10.63
C LYS A 227 5.00 16.36 11.48
N PRO A 228 4.49 17.52 10.99
CA PRO A 228 3.50 18.28 11.74
C PRO A 228 2.14 17.59 11.72
N VAL A 229 1.56 17.35 12.90
CA VAL A 229 0.22 16.75 13.06
C VAL A 229 -0.88 17.74 13.44
N ASN A 230 -0.52 19.02 13.63
CA ASN A 230 -1.47 20.04 14.07
C ASN A 230 -2.44 20.50 12.97
N ASN A 231 -2.15 20.19 11.70
CA ASN A 231 -3.01 20.52 10.56
C ASN A 231 -4.32 19.70 10.62
N GLU A 232 -5.45 20.36 10.42
CA GLU A 232 -6.78 19.72 10.43
C GLU A 232 -6.89 18.53 9.48
N SER A 233 -6.32 18.62 8.27
CA SER A 233 -6.34 17.52 7.31
C SER A 233 -5.59 16.28 7.81
N VAL A 234 -4.51 16.47 8.58
CA VAL A 234 -3.75 15.36 9.17
C VAL A 234 -4.54 14.74 10.32
N LYS A 235 -5.14 15.56 11.18
CA LYS A 235 -6.02 15.08 12.27
C LYS A 235 -7.20 14.27 11.73
N ARG A 236 -7.90 14.79 10.71
CA ARG A 236 -8.98 14.07 10.02
C ARG A 236 -8.53 12.71 9.50
N LYS A 237 -7.36 12.63 8.85
CA LYS A 237 -6.81 11.35 8.36
C LYS A 237 -6.56 10.35 9.48
N ILE A 238 -6.00 10.80 10.61
CA ILE A 238 -5.77 9.97 11.79
C ILE A 238 -7.08 9.45 12.37
N ASP A 239 -8.07 10.34 12.53
CA ASP A 239 -9.36 10.02 13.13
C ASP A 239 -10.11 9.03 12.25
N ASN A 240 -10.20 9.31 10.94
CA ASN A 240 -10.80 8.41 9.95
C ASN A 240 -10.13 7.02 9.91
N THR A 241 -8.80 6.95 10.05
CA THR A 241 -8.09 5.66 10.13
C THR A 241 -8.39 4.92 11.43
N CYS A 242 -8.55 5.63 12.55
CA CYS A 242 -8.97 5.03 13.82
C CYS A 242 -10.42 4.52 13.77
N ASP A 243 -11.31 5.27 13.12
CA ASP A 243 -12.72 4.90 12.92
C ASP A 243 -12.83 3.64 12.06
N PHE A 244 -11.95 3.47 11.08
CA PHE A 244 -11.87 2.23 10.31
C PHE A 244 -11.47 1.04 11.17
N LEU A 245 -10.52 1.19 12.10
CA LEU A 245 -10.16 0.12 13.04
C LEU A 245 -11.32 -0.25 13.97
N ASP A 246 -12.08 0.75 14.45
CA ASP A 246 -13.31 0.51 15.22
C ASP A 246 -14.34 -0.28 14.42
N TYR A 247 -14.53 0.10 13.16
CA TYR A 247 -15.44 -0.60 12.26
C TYR A 247 -15.00 -2.05 12.03
N CYS A 248 -13.70 -2.28 11.79
CA CYS A 248 -13.13 -3.63 11.65
C CYS A 248 -13.43 -4.49 12.89
N TYR A 249 -13.18 -3.96 14.09
CA TYR A 249 -13.40 -4.68 15.35
C TYR A 249 -14.88 -5.03 15.55
N LYS A 250 -15.78 -4.07 15.35
CA LYS A 250 -17.23 -4.29 15.46
C LYS A 250 -17.72 -5.36 14.47
N LYS A 251 -17.27 -5.31 13.21
CA LYS A 251 -17.67 -6.28 12.19
C LYS A 251 -17.15 -7.69 12.47
N GLN A 252 -15.97 -7.82 13.05
CA GLN A 252 -15.43 -9.11 13.46
C GLN A 252 -16.29 -9.74 14.58
N ASN A 253 -16.68 -8.95 15.58
CA ASN A 253 -17.48 -9.45 16.71
C ASN A 253 -18.93 -9.77 16.30
N GLN A 254 -19.52 -9.02 15.36
CA GLN A 254 -20.85 -9.34 14.80
C GLN A 254 -20.88 -10.71 14.11
N LYS A 255 -19.82 -11.10 13.41
CA LYS A 255 -19.72 -12.43 12.76
C LYS A 255 -19.54 -13.59 13.75
N SER A 256 -19.29 -13.31 15.04
CA SER A 256 -19.03 -14.34 16.06
C SER A 256 -20.30 -14.75 16.83
N GLU A 257 -21.42 -14.06 16.61
CA GLU A 257 -22.71 -14.29 17.28
C GLU A 257 -23.74 -15.03 16.41
N ASP A 258 -23.39 -15.33 15.15
CA ASP A 258 -24.16 -16.14 14.19
C ASP A 258 -23.59 -17.57 14.07
#